data_AF-A0A6G8NIS8-F1
#
_entry.id   AF-A0A6G8NIS8-F1
#
_cell.length_a   1.000
_cell.length_b   1.000
_cell.length_c   1.000
_cell.angle_alpha   90.00
_cell.angle_beta   90.00
_cell.angle_gamma   90.00
#
_symmetry.space_group_name_H-M   'P 1'
#
loop_
_entity.id
_entity.type
_entity.pdbx_description
1 polymer ?
#
loop_
_entity_poly.entity_id
_entity_poly.type
_entity_poly.pdbx_seq_one_letter_code
_entity_poly.pdbx_strand_id
1 'polypeptide(L)'
;MQRVFVMASVLAFPLSAAAFTGNDLNMLCTKTDTASRSACAAYIEGAADGIYNTIEAIGGTSGPQVGQYFCLPVDVKPQELTDAVRKFIADNPTRGNFNATTMVSLGLGKAFPCKAEQ
;
A
#
# COMPACT_ATOMS: atom_id res chain seq x y z
N MET A 1 32.42 30.54 39.52
CA MET A 1 31.25 29.68 39.83
C MET A 1 30.22 29.84 38.73
N GLN A 2 29.87 28.70 38.12
CA GLN A 2 28.69 28.32 37.32
C GLN A 2 28.10 29.30 36.28
N ARG A 3 28.32 28.97 35.00
CA ARG A 3 27.44 29.34 33.89
C ARG A 3 26.29 28.33 33.84
N VAL A 4 25.05 28.81 34.00
CA VAL A 4 23.82 28.00 33.94
C VAL A 4 23.56 27.61 32.49
N PHE A 5 23.52 26.31 32.21
CA PHE A 5 23.01 25.79 30.94
C PHE A 5 21.49 25.74 31.01
N VAL A 6 20.81 26.56 30.19
CA VAL A 6 19.36 26.46 30.00
C VAL A 6 19.10 25.36 28.96
N MET A 7 18.66 24.19 29.42
CA MET A 7 18.15 23.12 28.56
C MET A 7 16.74 23.51 28.09
N ALA A 8 16.60 23.88 26.83
CA ALA A 8 15.29 24.05 26.20
C ALA A 8 14.70 22.66 25.92
N SER A 9 13.73 22.23 26.71
CA SER A 9 12.98 21.00 26.48
C SER A 9 12.04 21.20 25.28
N VAL A 10 12.36 20.59 24.13
CA VAL A 10 11.43 20.51 23.00
C VAL A 10 10.27 19.60 23.42
N LEU A 11 9.07 20.16 23.55
CA LEU A 11 7.84 19.39 23.70
C LEU A 11 7.65 18.57 22.43
N ALA A 12 7.93 17.27 22.49
CA ALA A 12 7.59 16.33 21.44
C ALA A 12 6.06 16.14 21.46
N PHE A 13 5.34 16.87 20.62
CA PHE A 13 3.94 16.58 20.36
C PHE A 13 3.86 15.20 19.67
N PRO A 14 2.96 14.29 20.11
CA PRO A 14 2.72 13.07 19.35
C PRO A 14 2.16 13.48 18.00
N LEU A 15 2.97 13.33 16.95
CA LEU A 15 2.49 13.42 15.59
C LEU A 15 1.53 12.24 15.41
N SER A 16 0.23 12.52 15.42
CA SER A 16 -0.76 11.49 15.12
C SER A 16 -0.49 11.01 13.70
N ALA A 17 0.05 9.80 13.56
CA ALA A 17 0.29 9.20 12.26
C ALA A 17 -1.07 8.96 11.60
N ALA A 18 -1.50 9.89 10.75
CA ALA A 18 -2.67 9.66 9.92
C ALA A 18 -2.34 8.50 8.97
N ALA A 19 -3.20 7.48 8.94
CA ALA A 19 -3.03 6.38 8.02
C ALA A 19 -3.13 6.90 6.57
N PHE A 20 -2.17 6.54 5.72
CA PHE A 20 -2.25 6.84 4.28
C PHE A 20 -3.40 6.04 3.67
N THR A 21 -4.44 6.74 3.19
CA THR A 21 -5.72 6.14 2.77
C THR A 21 -5.78 5.86 1.27
N GLY A 22 -6.79 5.10 0.84
CA GLY A 22 -7.13 4.93 -0.58
C GLY A 22 -7.37 6.26 -1.31
N ASN A 23 -7.97 7.23 -0.63
CA ASN A 23 -8.18 8.58 -1.16
C ASN A 23 -6.86 9.31 -1.36
N ASP A 24 -5.92 9.21 -0.40
CA ASP A 24 -4.60 9.81 -0.51
C ASP A 24 -3.80 9.18 -1.65
N LEU A 25 -3.87 7.85 -1.78
CA LEU A 25 -3.26 7.13 -2.89
C LEU A 25 -3.86 7.56 -4.23
N ASN A 26 -5.18 7.66 -4.34
CA ASN A 26 -5.83 8.12 -5.57
C ASN A 26 -5.45 9.57 -5.91
N MET A 27 -5.38 10.46 -4.91
CA MET A 27 -4.90 11.82 -5.09
C MET A 27 -3.46 11.84 -5.59
N LEU A 28 -2.58 11.00 -5.05
CA LEU A 28 -1.20 10.87 -5.52
C LEU A 28 -1.15 10.37 -6.98
N CYS A 29 -1.92 9.33 -7.29
CA CYS A 29 -1.95 8.66 -8.59
C CYS A 29 -2.66 9.45 -9.71
N THR A 30 -3.38 10.52 -9.37
CA THR A 30 -4.03 11.40 -10.36
C THR A 30 -3.17 12.60 -10.74
N LYS A 31 -2.07 12.86 -10.01
CA LYS A 31 -1.11 13.91 -10.37
C LYS A 31 -0.31 13.53 -11.62
N THR A 32 0.00 14.53 -12.43
CA THR A 32 0.66 14.35 -13.74
C THR A 32 2.16 14.62 -13.70
N ASP A 33 2.69 15.19 -12.61
CA ASP A 33 4.12 15.41 -12.48
C ASP A 33 4.88 14.07 -12.34
N THR A 34 6.14 14.05 -12.77
CA THR A 34 6.94 12.82 -12.83
C THR A 34 7.17 12.21 -11.45
N ALA A 35 7.38 13.04 -10.42
CA ALA A 35 7.65 12.57 -9.07
C ALA A 35 6.42 11.91 -8.42
N SER A 36 5.24 12.49 -8.59
CA SER A 36 4.00 11.89 -8.09
C SER A 36 3.64 10.61 -8.83
N ARG A 37 3.86 10.54 -10.15
CA ARG A 37 3.64 9.32 -10.93
C ARG A 37 4.56 8.19 -10.50
N SER A 38 5.86 8.47 -10.32
CA SER A 38 6.80 7.47 -9.82
C SER A 38 6.49 7.05 -8.38
N ALA A 39 6.10 7.98 -7.51
CA ALA A 39 5.71 7.68 -6.14
C ALA A 39 4.44 6.81 -6.06
N CYS A 40 3.44 7.08 -6.90
CA CYS A 40 2.24 6.23 -7.00
C CYS A 40 2.60 4.79 -7.40
N ALA A 41 3.37 4.63 -8.49
CA ALA A 41 3.78 3.33 -8.97
C ALA A 41 4.59 2.56 -7.91
N ALA A 42 5.58 3.22 -7.30
CA ALA A 42 6.43 2.63 -6.27
C ALA A 42 5.64 2.24 -5.01
N TYR A 43 4.63 3.02 -4.60
CA TYR A 43 3.77 2.66 -3.47
C TYR A 43 2.99 1.36 -3.78
N ILE A 44 2.41 1.27 -4.98
CA ILE A 44 1.59 0.12 -5.39
C ILE A 44 2.45 -1.13 -5.53
N GLU A 45 3.62 -1.02 -6.17
CA GLU A 45 4.58 -2.12 -6.33
C GLU A 45 5.10 -2.60 -4.98
N GLY A 46 5.58 -1.70 -4.12
CA GLY A 46 6.06 -2.07 -2.78
C GLY A 46 4.96 -2.66 -1.90
N ALA A 47 3.71 -2.19 -2.01
CA ALA A 47 2.57 -2.79 -1.33
C ALA A 47 2.28 -4.20 -1.87
N ALA A 48 2.32 -4.41 -3.18
CA ALA A 48 2.12 -5.71 -3.80
C ALA A 48 3.19 -6.72 -3.33
N ASP A 49 4.46 -6.35 -3.41
CA ASP A 49 5.57 -7.17 -2.94
C ASP A 49 5.43 -7.50 -1.45
N GLY A 50 5.12 -6.50 -0.63
CA GLY A 50 4.93 -6.67 0.80
C GLY A 50 3.79 -7.65 1.12
N ILE A 51 2.66 -7.53 0.43
CA ILE A 51 1.52 -8.44 0.60
C ILE A 51 1.90 -9.87 0.18
N TYR A 52 2.46 -10.04 -1.02
CA TYR A 52 2.79 -11.33 -1.58
C TYR A 52 3.80 -12.10 -0.72
N ASN A 53 4.91 -11.44 -0.37
CA ASN A 53 6.00 -12.04 0.40
C ASN A 53 5.57 -12.33 1.85
N THR A 54 4.70 -11.52 2.44
CA THR A 54 4.20 -11.77 3.80
C THR A 54 3.33 -13.02 3.84
N ILE A 55 2.45 -13.21 2.85
CA ILE A 55 1.60 -14.41 2.78
C ILE A 55 2.45 -15.64 2.52
N GLU A 56 3.44 -15.55 1.62
CA GLU A 56 4.39 -16.65 1.38
C GLU A 56 5.15 -17.03 2.67
N ALA A 57 5.63 -16.04 3.42
CA ALA A 57 6.33 -16.27 4.69
C ALA A 57 5.41 -16.86 5.79
N ILE A 58 4.14 -16.45 5.85
CA ILE A 58 3.18 -16.95 6.85
C ILE A 58 2.67 -18.35 6.48
N GLY A 59 2.47 -18.64 5.19
CA GLY A 59 2.05 -19.95 4.70
C GLY A 59 2.96 -21.10 5.17
N GLY A 60 4.22 -20.82 5.51
CA GLY A 60 5.15 -21.83 6.03
C GLY A 60 5.26 -21.94 7.56
N THR A 61 4.72 -21.02 8.36
CA THR A 61 5.28 -20.80 9.72
C THR A 61 4.42 -21.21 10.91
N SER A 62 3.09 -21.39 10.78
CA SER A 62 2.21 -22.18 11.70
C SER A 62 0.75 -21.74 11.56
N GLY A 63 -0.10 -22.59 10.98
CA GLY A 63 -1.54 -22.37 10.85
C GLY A 63 -2.13 -22.90 9.54
N PRO A 64 -3.44 -22.73 9.30
CA PRO A 64 -4.04 -22.95 7.98
C PRO A 64 -3.32 -22.10 6.93
N GLN A 65 -3.05 -22.67 5.76
CA GLN A 65 -2.45 -21.95 4.65
C GLN A 65 -3.30 -20.71 4.33
N VAL A 66 -2.69 -19.53 4.43
CA VAL A 66 -3.30 -18.28 3.99
C VAL A 66 -3.13 -18.20 2.47
N GLY A 67 -4.25 -18.19 1.74
CA GLY A 67 -4.21 -18.02 0.28
C GLY A 67 -3.73 -16.62 -0.11
N GLN A 68 -3.03 -16.53 -1.25
CA GLN A 68 -2.64 -15.25 -1.83
C GLN A 68 -3.88 -14.41 -2.17
N TYR A 69 -3.86 -13.11 -1.87
CA TYR A 69 -4.97 -12.21 -2.22
C TYR A 69 -5.07 -11.95 -3.73
N PHE A 70 -3.95 -12.06 -4.44
CA PHE A 70 -3.83 -11.87 -5.88
C PHE A 70 -2.65 -12.69 -6.41
N CYS A 71 -2.68 -13.02 -7.70
CA CYS A 71 -1.63 -13.81 -8.35
C CYS A 71 -1.18 -13.10 -9.62
N LEU A 72 0.00 -12.49 -9.57
CA LEU A 72 0.56 -11.71 -10.66
C LEU A 72 1.15 -12.62 -11.75
N PRO A 73 0.88 -12.35 -13.05
CA PRO A 73 1.64 -12.93 -14.14
C PRO A 73 3.13 -12.59 -14.06
N VAL A 74 3.99 -13.47 -14.57
CA VAL A 74 5.46 -13.29 -14.56
C VAL A 74 5.89 -12.02 -15.33
N ASP A 75 5.10 -11.61 -16.31
CA ASP A 75 5.36 -10.48 -17.20
C ASP A 75 4.48 -9.26 -16.93
N VAL A 76 3.81 -9.18 -15.78
CA VAL A 76 2.99 -8.03 -15.41
C VAL A 76 3.84 -6.76 -15.34
N LYS A 77 3.35 -5.68 -15.93
CA LYS A 77 4.04 -4.38 -15.91
C LYS A 77 3.59 -3.56 -14.71
N PRO A 78 4.47 -2.73 -14.11
CA PRO A 78 4.09 -1.83 -13.01
C PRO A 78 2.91 -0.91 -13.34
N GLN A 79 2.77 -0.50 -14.60
CA GLN A 79 1.65 0.30 -15.05
C GLN A 79 0.31 -0.45 -14.97
N GLU A 80 0.29 -1.75 -15.25
CA GLU A 80 -0.92 -2.57 -15.17
C GLU A 80 -1.40 -2.71 -13.72
N LEU A 81 -0.46 -2.84 -12.77
CA LEU A 81 -0.77 -2.79 -11.33
C LEU A 81 -1.39 -1.45 -10.95
N THR A 82 -0.80 -0.36 -11.43
CA THR A 82 -1.27 1.01 -11.16
C THR A 82 -2.69 1.22 -11.69
N ASP A 83 -2.94 0.82 -12.95
CA ASP A 83 -4.23 0.99 -13.59
C ASP A 83 -5.32 0.14 -12.92
N ALA A 84 -5.00 -1.09 -12.52
CA ALA A 84 -5.92 -1.96 -11.77
C ALA A 84 -6.35 -1.35 -10.43
N VAL A 85 -5.38 -0.85 -9.64
CA VAL A 85 -5.67 -0.25 -8.33
C VAL A 85 -6.45 1.05 -8.47
N ARG A 86 -6.07 1.93 -9.40
CA ARG A 86 -6.81 3.18 -9.68
C ARG A 86 -8.24 2.90 -10.11
N LYS A 87 -8.43 1.92 -11.00
CA LYS A 87 -9.77 1.47 -11.41
C LYS A 87 -10.57 0.99 -10.21
N PHE A 88 -9.98 0.17 -9.33
CA PHE A 88 -10.67 -0.32 -8.15
C PHE A 88 -11.09 0.80 -7.20
N ILE A 89 -10.21 1.78 -6.93
CA ILE A 89 -10.55 2.92 -6.07
C ILE A 89 -11.69 3.75 -6.69
N ALA A 90 -11.63 4.01 -7.99
CA ALA A 90 -12.69 4.73 -8.71
C ALA A 90 -14.03 3.98 -8.70
N ASP A 91 -14.01 2.66 -8.84
CA ASP A 91 -15.19 1.80 -8.78
C ASP A 91 -15.77 1.67 -7.35
N ASN A 92 -15.05 2.10 -6.29
CA ASN A 92 -15.42 1.89 -4.88
C ASN A 92 -15.24 3.15 -4.00
N PRO A 93 -15.94 4.27 -4.28
CA PRO A 93 -15.71 5.56 -3.61
C PRO A 93 -16.00 5.54 -2.10
N THR A 94 -16.92 4.69 -1.63
CA THR A 94 -17.27 4.56 -0.20
C THR A 94 -16.15 3.94 0.65
N ARG A 95 -15.16 3.30 0.01
CA ARG A 95 -14.02 2.65 0.67
C ARG A 95 -12.76 3.51 0.69
N GLY A 96 -12.83 4.76 0.20
CA GLY A 96 -11.68 5.65 0.08
C GLY A 96 -10.90 5.90 1.39
N ASN A 97 -11.57 5.77 2.55
CA ASN A 97 -10.94 5.95 3.86
C ASN A 97 -10.22 4.70 4.39
N PHE A 98 -10.28 3.57 3.69
CA PHE A 98 -9.48 2.39 4.05
C PHE A 98 -8.00 2.68 3.84
N ASN A 99 -7.12 1.95 4.54
CA ASN A 99 -5.69 2.13 4.30
C ASN A 99 -5.36 1.79 2.83
N ALA A 100 -4.37 2.49 2.28
CA ALA A 100 -4.04 2.36 0.87
C ALA A 100 -3.59 0.93 0.49
N THR A 101 -2.85 0.23 1.36
CA THR A 101 -2.48 -1.19 1.16
C THR A 101 -3.69 -2.12 1.02
N THR A 102 -4.78 -1.89 1.77
CA THR A 102 -6.04 -2.65 1.58
C THR A 102 -6.62 -2.40 0.20
N MET A 103 -6.60 -1.15 -0.27
CA MET A 103 -7.09 -0.82 -1.61
C MET A 103 -6.22 -1.43 -2.72
N VAL A 104 -4.90 -1.51 -2.51
CA VAL A 104 -3.99 -2.26 -3.39
C VAL A 104 -4.35 -3.74 -3.40
N SER A 105 -4.44 -4.38 -2.24
CA SER A 105 -4.79 -5.82 -2.13
C SER A 105 -6.10 -6.15 -2.83
N LEU A 106 -7.18 -5.39 -2.55
CA LEU A 106 -8.49 -5.62 -3.15
C LEU A 106 -8.52 -5.31 -4.65
N GLY A 107 -7.81 -4.26 -5.08
CA GLY A 107 -7.74 -3.89 -6.49
C GLY A 107 -6.99 -4.93 -7.33
N LEU A 108 -5.84 -5.39 -6.82
CA LEU A 108 -5.08 -6.45 -7.46
C LEU A 108 -5.82 -7.79 -7.39
N GLY A 109 -6.49 -8.13 -6.28
CA GLY A 109 -7.28 -9.36 -6.18
C GLY A 109 -8.46 -9.41 -7.16
N LYS A 110 -9.06 -8.24 -7.47
CA LYS A 110 -10.11 -8.13 -8.49
C LYS A 110 -9.54 -8.29 -9.92
N ALA A 111 -8.36 -7.75 -10.19
CA ALA A 111 -7.76 -7.74 -11.53
C ALA A 111 -6.96 -9.01 -11.86
N PHE A 112 -6.34 -9.61 -10.85
CA PHE A 112 -5.43 -10.76 -10.94
C PHE A 112 -5.84 -11.84 -9.92
N PRO A 113 -7.04 -12.43 -10.05
CA PRO A 113 -7.50 -13.45 -9.13
C PRO A 113 -6.59 -14.67 -9.18
N CYS A 114 -6.24 -15.21 -8.02
CA CYS A 114 -5.59 -16.52 -7.95
C CYS A 114 -6.54 -17.60 -8.45
N LYS A 115 -6.03 -18.50 -9.28
CA LYS A 115 -6.76 -19.72 -9.63
C LYS A 115 -6.82 -20.58 -8.37
N ALA A 116 -7.98 -21.19 -8.09
CA ALA A 116 -8.02 -22.24 -7.08
C ALA A 116 -7.03 -23.33 -7.50
N GLU A 117 -6.06 -23.65 -6.65
CA GLU A 117 -5.26 -24.86 -6.80
C GLU A 117 -6.21 -26.06 -6.92
N GLN A 118 -6.01 -26.86 -7.98
CA GLN A 118 -6.62 -28.19 -8.11
C GLN A 118 -5.75 -29.21 -7.39
#